data_AF-A0A9C8N2V5-F1
#
_entry.id   AF-A0A9C8N2V5-F1
#
_cell.length_a   1.000
_cell.length_b   1.000
_cell.length_c   1.000
_cell.angle_alpha   90.00
_cell.angle_beta   90.00
_cell.angle_gamma   90.00
#
_symmetry.space_group_name_H-M   'P 1'
#
loop_
_entity.id
_entity.type
_entity.pdbx_description
1 polymer ?
#
loop_
_entity_poly.entity_id
_entity_poly.type
_entity_poly.pdbx_seq_one_letter_code
_entity_poly.pdbx_strand_id
1 'polypeptide(L)'
;MKSPDDIVGAFLFLVMESFLEEIVDRIRLKYDDLEDLVFILPSKRAGTFLRNALARSTNTTFFAPDIYSIETFIEKISGLTYATQTQQLFNLYVTYRDNT
;
A
#
# COMPACT_ATOMS: atom_id res chain seq x y z
N MET A 1 -22.40 -34.07 -10.82
CA MET A 1 -22.74 -32.97 -11.75
C MET A 1 -22.77 -31.72 -10.89
N LYS A 2 -21.84 -30.76 -11.07
CA LYS A 2 -21.75 -29.56 -10.21
C LYS A 2 -23.01 -28.71 -10.42
N SER A 3 -23.58 -28.18 -9.33
CA SER A 3 -24.74 -27.29 -9.39
C SER A 3 -24.38 -26.02 -10.18
N PRO A 4 -25.32 -25.37 -10.90
CA PRO A 4 -25.11 -24.04 -11.47
C PRO A 4 -24.55 -23.04 -10.45
N ASP A 5 -24.96 -23.14 -9.18
CA ASP A 5 -24.46 -22.28 -8.10
C ASP A 5 -22.97 -22.53 -7.78
N ASP A 6 -22.51 -23.78 -7.90
CA ASP A 6 -21.09 -24.15 -7.71
C ASP A 6 -20.21 -23.59 -8.83
N ILE A 7 -20.76 -23.42 -10.03
CA ILE A 7 -20.05 -22.87 -11.19
C ILE A 7 -19.95 -21.35 -11.05
N VAL A 8 -21.05 -20.69 -10.66
CA VAL A 8 -21.07 -19.24 -10.43
C VAL A 8 -20.17 -18.86 -9.26
N GLY A 9 -20.20 -19.62 -8.15
CA GLY A 9 -19.31 -19.42 -7.01
C GLY A 9 -17.83 -19.60 -7.37
N ALA A 10 -17.49 -20.63 -8.17
CA ALA A 10 -16.13 -20.84 -8.64
C ALA A 10 -15.66 -19.75 -9.61
N PHE A 11 -16.56 -19.25 -10.47
CA PHE A 11 -16.27 -18.16 -11.39
C PHE A 11 -16.02 -16.84 -10.64
N LEU A 12 -16.87 -16.49 -9.66
CA LEU A 12 -16.68 -15.30 -8.83
C LEU A 12 -15.37 -15.37 -8.03
N PHE A 13 -15.02 -16.54 -7.50
CA PHE A 13 -13.75 -16.72 -6.79
C PHE A 13 -12.53 -16.56 -7.70
N LEU A 14 -12.62 -17.00 -8.96
CA LEU A 14 -11.55 -16.85 -9.96
C LEU A 14 -11.37 -15.40 -10.44
N VAL A 15 -12.40 -14.56 -10.32
CA VAL A 15 -12.40 -13.16 -10.79
C VAL A 15 -12.10 -12.17 -9.66
N MET A 16 -11.91 -12.63 -8.42
CA MET A 16 -11.76 -11.73 -7.28
C MET A 16 -10.40 -11.00 -7.31
N GLU A 17 -10.43 -9.73 -7.70
CA GLU A 17 -9.28 -8.85 -7.63
C GLU A 17 -8.99 -8.37 -6.22
N SER A 18 -7.72 -8.11 -5.92
CA SER A 18 -7.41 -7.46 -4.65
C SER A 18 -7.91 -6.02 -4.63
N PHE A 19 -8.20 -5.51 -3.43
CA PHE A 19 -8.60 -4.10 -3.27
C PHE A 19 -7.63 -3.12 -3.96
N LEU A 20 -6.32 -3.39 -3.93
CA LEU A 20 -5.34 -2.50 -4.57
C LEU A 20 -5.37 -2.58 -6.10
N GLU A 21 -5.70 -3.73 -6.67
CA GLU A 21 -5.87 -3.87 -8.12
C GLU A 21 -7.11 -3.10 -8.60
N GLU A 22 -8.23 -3.22 -7.88
CA GLU A 22 -9.45 -2.44 -8.17
C GLU A 22 -9.19 -0.92 -8.11
N ILE A 23 -8.42 -0.47 -7.11
CA ILE A 23 -8.05 0.94 -6.97
C ILE A 23 -7.15 1.41 -8.12
N VAL A 24 -6.18 0.59 -8.54
CA VAL A 24 -5.30 0.92 -9.68
C VAL A 24 -6.12 1.13 -10.94
N ASP A 25 -7.06 0.23 -11.23
CA ASP A 25 -7.89 0.33 -12.43
C ASP A 25 -8.75 1.59 -12.42
N ARG A 26 -9.38 1.90 -11.28
CA ARG A 26 -10.16 3.14 -11.11
C ARG A 26 -9.33 4.40 -11.31
N ILE A 27 -8.09 4.41 -10.85
CA ILE A 27 -7.19 5.57 -10.97
C ILE A 27 -6.76 5.75 -12.42
N ARG A 28 -6.45 4.67 -13.13
CA ARG A 28 -6.05 4.72 -14.54
C ARG A 28 -7.16 5.13 -15.49
N LEU A 29 -8.41 4.86 -15.12
CA LEU A 29 -9.57 5.39 -15.85
C LEU A 29 -9.79 6.88 -15.61
N LYS A 30 -9.22 7.43 -14.53
CA LYS A 30 -9.45 8.82 -14.10
C LYS A 30 -8.31 9.76 -14.50
N TYR A 31 -7.08 9.27 -14.54
CA TYR A 31 -5.89 10.08 -14.80
C TYR A 31 -5.06 9.45 -15.93
N ASP A 32 -4.67 10.27 -16.90
CA ASP A 32 -3.87 9.84 -18.05
C ASP A 32 -2.41 9.62 -17.66
N ASP A 33 -1.89 10.43 -16.74
CA ASP A 33 -0.53 10.36 -16.21
C ASP A 33 -0.54 10.03 -14.72
N LEU A 34 0.16 8.96 -14.36
CA LEU A 34 0.29 8.51 -12.97
C LEU A 34 1.51 9.12 -12.29
N GLU A 35 2.48 9.66 -13.05
CA GLU A 35 3.76 10.14 -12.52
C GLU A 35 3.58 11.30 -11.53
N ASP A 36 2.57 12.14 -11.76
CA ASP A 36 2.22 13.29 -10.91
C ASP A 36 1.40 12.91 -9.65
N LEU A 37 1.10 11.62 -9.45
CA LEU A 37 0.31 11.17 -8.31
C LEU A 37 1.19 10.80 -7.12
N VAL A 38 0.71 11.15 -5.93
CA VAL A 38 1.30 10.74 -4.65
C VAL A 38 0.36 9.82 -3.90
N PHE A 39 0.82 8.62 -3.59
CA PHE A 39 0.10 7.65 -2.77
C PHE A 39 0.66 7.60 -1.36
N ILE A 40 -0.23 7.70 -0.38
CA ILE A 40 0.10 7.59 1.04
C ILE A 40 -0.63 6.36 1.59
N LEU A 41 0.12 5.38 2.09
CA LEU A 41 -0.40 4.07 2.47
C LEU A 41 -0.10 3.73 3.94
N PRO A 42 -0.89 2.86 4.59
CA PRO A 42 -0.71 2.57 6.01
C PRO A 42 0.66 1.99 6.39
N SER A 43 1.33 1.32 5.45
CA SER A 43 2.65 0.73 5.69
C SER A 43 3.43 0.58 4.39
N LYS A 44 4.75 0.39 4.52
CA LYS A 44 5.65 0.10 3.38
C LYS A 44 5.23 -1.14 2.60
N ARG A 45 4.65 -2.15 3.28
CA ARG A 45 4.18 -3.40 2.65
C ARG A 45 3.07 -3.13 1.63
N ALA A 46 2.09 -2.30 1.99
CA ALA A 46 1.02 -1.90 1.06
C ALA A 46 1.59 -1.19 -0.17
N GLY A 47 2.65 -0.39 0.00
CA GLY A 47 3.37 0.23 -1.11
C GLY A 47 3.95 -0.77 -2.10
N THR A 48 4.56 -1.85 -1.61
CA THR A 48 5.05 -2.94 -2.48
C THR A 48 3.93 -3.60 -3.26
N PHE A 49 2.78 -3.87 -2.62
CA PHE A 49 1.62 -4.44 -3.31
C PHE A 49 1.07 -3.49 -4.38
N LEU A 50 0.95 -2.19 -4.09
CA LEU A 50 0.49 -1.20 -5.05
C LEU A 50 1.45 -1.09 -6.26
N ARG A 51 2.77 -1.06 -6.03
CA ARG A 51 3.78 -1.05 -7.12
C ARG A 51 3.62 -2.27 -8.03
N ASN A 52 3.42 -3.44 -7.44
CA ASN A 52 3.20 -4.67 -8.20
C ASN A 52 1.88 -4.65 -8.99
N ALA A 53 0.80 -4.14 -8.40
CA ALA A 53 -0.49 -3.99 -9.07
C ALA A 53 -0.39 -3.01 -10.26
N LEU A 54 0.24 -1.85 -10.04
CA LEU A 54 0.52 -0.86 -11.08
C LEU A 54 1.32 -1.46 -12.24
N ALA A 55 2.41 -2.17 -11.94
CA ALA A 55 3.25 -2.83 -12.95
C ALA A 55 2.49 -3.91 -13.74
N ARG A 56 1.54 -4.63 -13.12
CA ARG A 56 0.71 -5.63 -13.80
C ARG A 56 -0.43 -5.03 -14.61
N SER A 57 -0.90 -3.85 -14.24
CA SER A 57 -2.06 -3.23 -14.88
C SER A 57 -1.77 -2.79 -16.33
N THR A 58 -0.50 -2.52 -16.68
CA THR A 58 -0.14 -1.93 -17.99
C THR A 58 0.88 -2.75 -18.76
N ASN A 59 0.80 -2.68 -20.09
CA ASN A 59 1.81 -3.21 -21.01
C ASN A 59 2.81 -2.13 -21.47
N THR A 60 2.67 -0.89 -21.01
CA THR A 60 3.57 0.22 -21.34
C THR A 60 4.49 0.55 -20.17
N THR A 61 5.72 0.96 -20.47
CA THR A 61 6.64 1.49 -19.46
C THR A 61 6.25 2.92 -19.08
N PHE A 62 6.28 3.24 -17.80
CA PHE A 62 6.02 4.58 -17.25
C PHE A 62 6.83 4.75 -15.96
N PHE A 63 7.05 5.98 -15.49
CA PHE A 63 7.67 6.18 -14.18
C PHE A 63 6.66 5.90 -13.06
N ALA A 64 7.11 5.22 -12.02
CA ALA A 64 6.22 4.92 -10.90
C ALA A 64 5.85 6.21 -10.17
N PRO A 65 4.58 6.38 -9.73
CA PRO A 65 4.20 7.46 -8.84
C PRO A 65 5.03 7.45 -7.57
N ASP A 66 5.02 8.59 -6.91
CA ASP A 66 5.52 8.74 -5.56
C ASP A 66 4.65 7.91 -4.60
N ILE A 67 5.25 6.97 -3.87
CA ILE A 67 4.53 6.10 -2.93
C ILE A 67 5.24 6.13 -1.58
N TYR A 68 4.53 6.63 -0.57
CA TYR A 68 4.97 6.74 0.81
C TYR A 68 4.14 5.85 1.72
N SER A 69 4.76 5.31 2.77
CA SER A 69 3.99 4.92 3.95
C SER A 69 3.66 6.15 4.79
N ILE A 70 2.64 6.07 5.65
CA ILE A 70 2.29 7.14 6.60
C ILE A 70 3.54 7.56 7.39
N GLU A 71 4.33 6.60 7.87
CA GLU A 71 5.55 6.89 8.63
C GLU A 71 6.54 7.73 7.81
N THR A 72 6.88 7.28 6.59
CA THR A 72 7.85 7.98 5.74
C THR A 72 7.33 9.32 5.22
N PHE A 73 6.02 9.44 5.04
CA PHE A 73 5.39 10.70 4.65
C PHE A 73 5.50 11.72 5.78
N ILE A 74 5.22 11.30 7.02
CA ILE A 74 5.37 12.15 8.21
C ILE A 74 6.84 12.60 8.37
N GLU A 75 7.81 11.70 8.20
CA GLU A 75 9.24 12.07 8.21
C GLU A 75 9.53 13.16 7.16
N LYS A 76 9.06 12.97 5.92
CA LYS A 76 9.27 13.92 4.81
C LYS A 76 8.70 15.31 5.12
N ILE A 77 7.47 15.40 5.63
CA ILE A 77 6.81 16.69 5.86
C ILE A 77 7.25 17.38 7.15
N SER A 78 7.64 16.61 8.16
CA SER A 78 8.05 17.17 9.46
C SER A 78 9.54 17.51 9.52
N GLY A 79 10.36 16.92 8.64
CA GLY A 79 11.82 17.00 8.73
C GLY A 79 12.40 16.22 9.92
N LEU A 80 11.57 15.45 10.62
CA LEU A 80 11.98 14.59 11.72
C LEU A 80 12.31 13.19 11.20
N THR A 81 13.16 12.48 11.92
CA THR A 81 13.49 11.09 11.66
C THR A 81 12.93 10.21 12.76
N TYR A 82 12.46 9.01 12.40
CA TYR A 82 12.10 8.01 13.40
C TYR A 82 13.27 7.70 14.32
N ALA A 83 12.97 7.55 15.62
CA ALA A 83 13.93 7.01 16.57
C ALA A 83 14.37 5.62 16.12
N THR A 84 15.66 5.31 16.25
CA THR A 84 16.20 3.97 15.98
C THR A 84 15.59 2.93 16.92
N GLN A 85 15.61 1.64 16.54
CA GLN A 85 15.12 0.56 17.43
C GLN A 85 15.77 0.61 18.82
N THR A 86 17.07 0.90 18.90
CA THR A 86 17.79 1.03 20.18
C THR A 86 17.27 2.20 21.01
N GLN A 87 17.08 3.38 20.39
CA GLN A 87 16.51 4.54 21.09
C GLN A 87 15.08 4.26 21.55
N GLN A 88 14.26 3.65 20.70
CA GLN A 88 12.89 3.27 21.06
C GLN A 88 12.89 2.34 22.27
N LEU A 89 13.72 1.28 22.28
CA LEU A 89 13.79 0.32 23.37
C LEU A 89 14.12 1.00 24.71
N PHE A 90 15.16 1.84 24.75
CA PHE A 90 15.55 2.53 25.97
C PHE A 90 14.52 3.58 26.40
N ASN A 91 14.01 4.39 25.47
CA ASN A 91 13.04 5.43 25.79
C ASN A 91 11.73 4.83 26.33
N LEU A 92 11.25 3.74 25.72
CA LEU A 92 10.06 3.03 26.18
C LEU A 92 10.30 2.37 27.54
N TYR A 93 11.46 1.76 27.77
CA TYR A 93 11.81 1.17 29.06
C TYR A 93 11.86 2.21 30.19
N VAL A 94 12.54 3.35 29.95
CA VAL A 94 12.59 4.45 30.92
C VAL A 94 11.20 4.98 31.21
N THR A 95 10.40 5.22 30.17
CA THR A 95 9.01 5.69 30.31
C THR A 95 8.18 4.70 31.13
N TYR A 96 8.30 3.40 30.88
CA TYR A 96 7.61 2.36 31.65
C TYR A 96 8.00 2.43 33.13
N ARG A 97 9.30 2.34 33.44
CA ARG A 97 9.82 2.38 34.83
C ARG A 97 9.39 3.64 35.59
N ASP A 98 9.32 4.78 34.91
CA ASP A 98 9.01 6.06 35.55
C ASP A 98 7.49 6.26 35.75
N ASN A 99 6.63 5.45 35.10
CA ASN A 99 5.16 5.55 35.16
C ASN A 99 4.47 4.29 35.73
N THR A 100 5.22 3.26 36.13
CA THR A 100 4.73 2.07 36.84
C THR A 100 5.65 1.74 38.00
#